data_AF-A0A350YFJ9-F1
#
_entry.id   AF-A0A350YFJ9-F1
#
_cell.length_a   1.000
_cell.length_b   1.000
_cell.length_c   1.000
_cell.angle_alpha   90.00
_cell.angle_beta   90.00
_cell.angle_gamma   90.00
#
_symmetry.space_group_name_H-M   'P 1'
#
loop_
_entity.id
_entity.type
_entity.pdbx_description
1 polymer ?
#
loop_
_entity_poly.entity_id
_entity_poly.type
_entity_poly.pdbx_seq_one_letter_code
_entity_poly.pdbx_strand_id
1 'polypeptide(L)'
;MRTIPKTATTDMEVTSIRLERELKEKLKELSGNHGYQALIRDVLWNYVQHKSGEYRPDFSPSDIRASIPATAEQEERCVLTGKFIQP
;
A
#
# COMPACT_ATOMS: atom_id res chain seq x y z
N MET A 1 -6.20 -0.54 -14.13
CA MET A 1 -4.94 0.06 -13.63
C MET A 1 -4.98 1.57 -13.83
N ARG A 2 -5.51 2.34 -12.89
CA ARG A 2 -5.24 3.78 -12.83
C ARG A 2 -3.85 3.95 -12.22
N THR A 3 -2.88 4.29 -13.06
CA THR A 3 -1.60 4.81 -12.60
C THR A 3 -1.89 6.02 -11.71
N ILE A 4 -1.62 5.89 -10.41
CA ILE A 4 -1.55 7.06 -9.51
C ILE A 4 -0.62 8.04 -10.23
N PRO A 5 -1.07 9.28 -10.54
CA PRO A 5 -0.21 10.24 -11.19
C PRO A 5 1.02 10.41 -10.29
N LYS A 6 2.16 9.91 -10.76
CA LYS A 6 3.43 10.08 -10.07
C LYS A 6 3.72 11.58 -10.14
N THR A 7 3.49 12.28 -9.03
CA THR A 7 3.94 13.66 -8.88
C THR A 7 5.41 13.71 -9.28
N ALA A 8 5.76 14.67 -10.13
CA ALA A 8 7.13 14.83 -10.57
C ALA A 8 8.02 15.07 -9.33
N THR A 9 9.23 14.52 -9.32
CA THR A 9 10.17 14.68 -8.20
C THR A 9 10.50 16.15 -7.90
N THR A 10 10.22 17.06 -8.84
CA THR A 10 10.34 18.52 -8.70
C THR A 10 9.36 19.11 -7.69
N ASP A 11 8.20 18.50 -7.48
CA ASP A 11 7.14 19.01 -6.60
C ASP A 11 7.20 18.37 -5.20
N MET A 12 8.21 17.52 -4.96
CA MET A 12 8.33 16.75 -3.73
C MET A 12 9.17 17.48 -2.68
N GLU A 13 8.67 17.54 -1.44
CA GLU A 13 9.46 18.01 -0.30
C GLU A 13 10.48 16.96 0.14
N VAL A 14 11.76 17.33 0.17
CA VAL A 14 12.85 16.44 0.64
C VAL A 14 12.87 16.43 2.16
N THR A 15 12.34 15.36 2.75
CA THR A 15 12.41 15.12 4.20
C THR A 15 13.44 14.05 4.53
N SER A 16 14.29 14.29 5.54
CA SER A 16 15.33 13.34 5.94
C SER A 16 14.77 12.25 6.85
N ILE A 17 14.60 11.04 6.34
CA ILE A 17 14.25 9.85 7.15
C ILE A 17 15.55 9.13 7.55
N ARG A 18 15.74 8.90 8.86
CA ARG A 18 16.86 8.08 9.37
C ARG A 18 16.44 6.62 9.41
N LEU A 19 17.29 5.74 8.88
CA LEU A 19 17.07 4.30 8.85
C LEU A 19 18.26 3.60 9.50
N GLU A 20 18.00 2.48 10.17
CA GLU A 20 19.06 1.56 10.56
C GLU A 20 19.78 1.02 9.32
N ARG A 21 21.08 0.75 9.48
CA ARG A 21 21.92 0.25 8.38
C ARG A 21 21.38 -1.05 7.80
N GLU A 22 21.00 -1.99 8.67
CA GLU A 22 20.48 -3.30 8.24
C GLU A 22 19.18 -3.15 7.44
N LEU A 23 18.25 -2.30 7.91
CA LEU A 23 17.02 -2.02 7.19
C LEU A 23 17.30 -1.43 5.81
N LYS A 24 18.25 -0.49 5.70
CA LYS A 24 18.62 0.11 4.42
C LYS A 24 19.15 -0.93 3.43
N GLU A 25 19.98 -1.87 3.89
CA GLU A 25 20.51 -2.91 3.00
C GLU A 25 19.42 -3.89 2.55
N LYS A 26 18.53 -4.34 3.44
CA LYS A 26 17.37 -5.17 3.05
C LYS A 26 16.46 -4.46 2.05
N LEU A 27 16.21 -3.16 2.24
CA LEU A 27 15.39 -2.38 1.31
C LEU A 27 16.06 -2.22 -0.07
N LYS A 28 17.39 -2.11 -0.14
CA LYS A 28 18.12 -2.11 -1.42
C LYS A 28 17.99 -3.44 -2.14
N GLU A 29 18.16 -4.55 -1.42
CA GLU A 29 18.02 -5.89 -1.97
C GLU A 29 16.62 -6.10 -2.55
N LEU A 30 15.57 -5.73 -1.79
CA LEU A 30 14.18 -5.85 -2.22
C LEU A 30 13.80 -4.92 -3.38
N SER A 31 14.38 -3.72 -3.47
CA SER A 31 14.03 -2.73 -4.49
C SER A 31 14.75 -2.92 -5.82
N GLY A 32 15.84 -3.68 -5.87
CA GLY A 32 16.63 -3.94 -7.07
C GLY A 32 16.92 -2.66 -7.86
N ASN A 33 16.54 -2.63 -9.13
CA ASN A 33 16.80 -1.51 -10.05
C ASN A 33 15.87 -0.29 -9.83
N HIS A 34 14.77 -0.42 -9.08
CA HIS A 34 13.85 0.69 -8.81
C HIS A 34 14.34 1.63 -7.70
N GLY A 35 15.32 1.19 -6.90
CA GLY A 35 15.93 1.97 -5.83
C GLY A 35 15.07 2.04 -4.57
N TYR A 36 15.73 1.92 -3.42
CA TYR A 36 15.04 1.75 -2.14
C TYR A 36 14.22 2.98 -1.72
N GLN A 37 14.57 4.18 -2.19
CA GLN A 37 13.82 5.41 -1.89
C GLN A 37 12.42 5.41 -2.53
N ALA A 38 12.30 4.87 -3.76
CA ALA A 38 11.01 4.70 -4.41
C ALA A 38 10.15 3.68 -3.66
N LEU A 39 10.76 2.56 -3.24
CA LEU A 39 10.11 1.53 -2.44
C LEU A 39 9.56 2.09 -1.11
N ILE A 40 10.37 2.86 -0.37
CA ILE A 40 9.93 3.49 0.88
C ILE A 40 8.72 4.39 0.64
N ARG A 41 8.77 5.23 -0.40
CA ARG A 41 7.65 6.12 -0.74
C ARG A 41 6.38 5.34 -1.04
N ASP A 42 6.47 4.28 -1.84
CA ASP A 42 5.31 3.47 -2.21
C ASP A 42 4.71 2.78 -0.98
N VAL A 43 5.55 2.25 -0.08
CA VAL A 43 5.12 1.66 1.19
C VAL A 43 4.42 2.68 2.08
N LEU A 44 5.00 3.88 2.27
CA LEU A 44 4.41 4.94 3.07
C LEU A 44 3.08 5.41 2.49
N TRP A 45 3.00 5.58 1.17
CA TRP A 45 1.77 5.97 0.52
C TRP A 45 0.69 4.91 0.68
N ASN A 46 1.03 3.64 0.48
CA ASN A 46 0.10 2.53 0.72
C ASN A 46 -0.39 2.51 2.18
N TYR A 47 0.49 2.75 3.16
CA TYR A 47 0.11 2.82 4.57
C TYR A 47 -0.89 3.96 4.84
N VAL A 48 -0.62 5.17 4.34
CA VAL A 48 -1.53 6.33 4.48
C VAL A 48 -2.87 6.07 3.79
N GLN A 49 -2.84 5.51 2.58
CA GLN A 49 -4.04 5.18 1.80
C GLN A 49 -4.90 4.12 2.52
N HIS A 50 -4.28 3.09 3.11
CA HIS A 50 -4.99 2.10 3.92
C HIS A 50 -5.60 2.69 5.19
N LYS A 51 -4.87 3.58 5.88
CA LYS A 51 -5.32 4.18 7.15
C LYS A 51 -6.37 5.28 6.96
N SER A 52 -6.31 6.02 5.87
CA SER A 52 -7.32 7.03 5.52
C SER A 52 -8.64 6.41 5.05
N GLY A 53 -8.64 5.14 4.66
CA GLY A 53 -9.84 4.46 4.14
C GLY A 53 -10.27 4.93 2.75
N GLU A 54 -9.44 5.75 2.09
CA GLU A 54 -9.61 6.18 0.70
C GLU A 54 -9.08 5.15 -0.30
N TYR A 55 -8.22 4.23 0.14
CA TYR A 55 -7.78 3.10 -0.67
C TYR A 55 -8.91 2.09 -0.88
N ARG A 56 -9.48 2.12 -2.09
CA ARG A 56 -10.25 1.00 -2.63
C ARG A 56 -9.37 0.37 -3.71
N PRO A 57 -8.78 -0.81 -3.47
CA PRO A 57 -8.09 -1.49 -4.54
C PRO A 57 -9.11 -1.77 -5.65
N ASP A 58 -8.79 -1.30 -6.85
CA ASP A 58 -9.62 -1.42 -8.04
C ASP A 58 -9.48 -2.85 -8.60
N PHE A 59 -9.87 -3.84 -7.78
CA PHE A 59 -9.92 -5.23 -8.19
C PHE A 59 -11.14 -5.40 -9.10
N SER A 60 -10.89 -5.83 -10.33
CA SER A 60 -11.99 -6.31 -11.16
C SER A 60 -12.45 -7.66 -10.60
N PRO A 61 -13.76 -7.99 -10.65
CA PRO A 61 -14.22 -9.34 -10.35
C PRO A 61 -13.48 -10.44 -11.13
N SER A 62 -12.97 -10.11 -12.33
CA SER A 62 -12.15 -11.02 -13.13
C SER A 62 -10.77 -11.35 -12.53
N ASP A 63 -10.27 -10.53 -11.62
CA ASP A 63 -8.99 -10.74 -10.93
C ASP A 63 -9.13 -11.72 -9.76
N ILE A 64 -10.37 -11.99 -9.31
CA ILE A 64 -10.68 -12.83 -8.15
C ILE A 64 -10.84 -14.28 -8.60
N ARG A 65 -9.85 -15.12 -8.29
CA ARG A 65 -9.88 -16.56 -8.62
C ARG A 65 -10.70 -17.41 -7.65
N ALA A 66 -10.90 -16.93 -6.43
CA ALA A 66 -11.69 -17.60 -5.40
C ALA A 66 -12.20 -16.56 -4.39
N SER A 67 -13.40 -16.79 -3.86
CA SER A 67 -14.00 -16.02 -2.78
C SER A 67 -14.46 -16.98 -1.69
N ILE A 68 -14.18 -16.66 -0.44
CA ILE A 68 -14.58 -17.45 0.73
C ILE A 68 -15.39 -16.53 1.66
N PRO A 69 -16.49 -17.00 2.27
CA PRO A 69 -17.18 -16.25 3.31
C PRO A 69 -16.22 -15.97 4.48
N ALA A 70 -16.12 -14.71 4.89
CA ALA A 70 -15.36 -14.31 6.06
C ALA A 70 -16.32 -14.13 7.25
N THR A 71 -16.00 -14.75 8.38
CA THR A 71 -16.60 -14.43 9.70
C THR A 71 -15.61 -13.56 10.44
N ALA A 72 -16.05 -12.40 10.93
CA ALA A 72 -15.17 -11.50 11.67
C ALA A 72 -15.37 -11.68 13.17
N GLU A 73 -14.31 -11.87 13.96
CA GLU A 73 -14.47 -11.97 15.43
C GLU A 73 -14.75 -10.61 16.10
N GLN A 74 -14.58 -9.52 15.35
CA GLN A 74 -14.82 -8.14 15.75
C GLN A 74 -15.28 -7.32 14.54
N GLU A 75 -15.84 -6.12 14.76
CA GLU A 75 -16.31 -5.27 13.65
C GLU A 75 -15.13 -4.84 12.77
N GLU A 76 -15.02 -5.45 11.60
CA GLU A 76 -13.92 -5.23 10.67
C GLU A 76 -14.43 -4.63 9.37
N ARG A 77 -13.59 -3.85 8.69
CA ARG A 77 -13.94 -3.26 7.39
C ARG A 77 -13.34 -4.11 6.26
N CYS A 78 -14.19 -4.61 5.38
CA CYS A 78 -13.77 -5.36 4.21
C CYS A 78 -12.89 -4.49 3.30
N VAL A 79 -11.64 -4.91 3.04
CA VAL A 79 -10.70 -4.16 2.17
C VAL A 79 -11.16 -4.07 0.72
N LEU A 80 -11.96 -5.03 0.24
CA LEU A 80 -12.44 -5.09 -1.14
C LEU A 80 -13.70 -4.26 -1.36
N THR A 81 -14.66 -4.35 -0.44
CA THR A 81 -15.98 -3.72 -0.60
C THR A 81 -16.15 -2.45 0.23
N GLY A 82 -15.28 -2.22 1.21
CA GLY A 82 -15.38 -1.13 2.17
C GLY A 82 -16.53 -1.27 3.17
N LYS A 83 -17.33 -2.33 3.10
CA LYS A 83 -18.45 -2.62 4.01
C LYS A 83 -17.94 -3.25 5.31
N PHE A 84 -18.68 -3.04 6.40
CA PHE A 84 -18.43 -3.74 7.66
C PHE A 84 -18.76 -5.23 7.53
N ILE A 85 -17.91 -6.07 8.12
CA ILE A 85 -18.12 -7.50 8.32
C ILE A 85 -18.57 -7.64 9.77
N GLN A 86 -19.80 -8.10 9.95
CA GLN A 86 -20.34 -8.36 11.28
C GLN A 86 -19.88 -9.73 11.80
N PRO A 87 -19.84 -9.93 13.13
CA PRO A 87 -19.59 -11.24 13.72
C PRO A 87 -20.63 -12.31 13.37
#